data_AF-S7VS71-F1
#
_entry.id   AF-S7VS71-F1
#
_cell.length_a   1.000
_cell.length_b   1.000
_cell.length_c   1.000
_cell.angle_alpha   90.00
_cell.angle_beta   90.00
_cell.angle_gamma   90.00
#
_symmetry.space_group_name_H-M   'P 1'
#
loop_
_entity.id
_entity.type
_entity.pdbx_description
1 polymer ?
#
loop_
_entity_poly.entity_id
_entity_poly.type
_entity_poly.pdbx_seq_one_letter_code
_entity_poly.pdbx_strand_id
1 'polypeptide(L)' 'MDIQATKLELLKIILENENSEFIQRVSDFVKNEKKDFWDELSSSEQNEIEKGIEDLNQGKRISYDSFLKKIS' A
#
# COMPACT_ATOMS: atom_id res chain seq x y z
N MET A 1 -16.08 -16.82 -6.83
CA MET A 1 -16.71 -15.65 -6.18
C MET A 1 -17.63 -15.01 -7.20
N ASP A 2 -18.91 -14.83 -6.87
CA ASP A 2 -19.82 -14.06 -7.71
C ASP A 2 -19.62 -12.57 -7.41
N ILE A 3 -19.00 -11.86 -8.35
CA ILE A 3 -18.64 -10.44 -8.19
C ILE A 3 -19.88 -9.58 -7.98
N GLN A 4 -21.02 -9.91 -8.58
CA GLN A 4 -22.25 -9.12 -8.44
C GLN A 4 -22.85 -9.32 -7.04
N ALA A 5 -22.88 -10.57 -6.57
CA ALA A 5 -23.32 -10.86 -5.21
C ALA A 5 -22.44 -10.16 -4.16
N THR A 6 -21.11 -10.23 -4.32
CA THR A 6 -20.17 -9.56 -3.41
C THR A 6 -20.34 -8.04 -3.40
N LYS A 7 -20.60 -7.40 -4.56
CA LYS A 7 -20.86 -5.95 -4.62
C LYS A 7 -22.11 -5.55 -3.81
N LEU A 8 -23.19 -6.33 -3.92
CA LEU A 8 -24.43 -6.06 -3.21
C LEU A 8 -24.25 -6.22 -1.69
N GLU A 9 -23.52 -7.25 -1.27
CA GLU A 9 -23.21 -7.48 0.15
C GLU A 9 -22.40 -6.33 0.74
N LEU A 10 -21.36 -5.88 0.05
CA LEU A 10 -20.54 -4.73 0.49
C LEU A 10 -21.36 -3.44 0.57
N LEU A 11 -22.21 -3.16 -0.42
CA LEU A 11 -23.11 -2.00 -0.38
C LEU A 11 -24.04 -2.05 0.83
N LYS A 12 -24.61 -3.21 1.12
CA LYS A 12 -25.50 -3.39 2.28
C LYS A 12 -24.78 -3.12 3.60
N ILE A 13 -23.58 -3.68 3.78
CA ILE A 13 -22.75 -3.45 4.97
C ILE A 13 -22.46 -1.95 5.17
N ILE A 14 -22.17 -1.22 4.09
CA ILE A 14 -21.89 0.21 4.16
C ILE A 14 -23.15 1.00 4.52
N LEU A 15 -24.30 0.68 3.91
CA LEU A 15 -25.56 1.40 4.15
C LEU A 15 -26.13 1.18 5.55
N GLU A 16 -25.93 0.00 6.13
CA GLU A 16 -26.43 -0.34 7.46
C GLU A 16 -25.50 0.11 8.60
N ASN A 17 -24.31 0.63 8.29
CA ASN A 17 -23.29 0.98 9.28
C ASN A 17 -23.28 2.48 9.60
N GLU A 18 -23.54 2.82 10.87
CA GLU A 18 -23.58 4.21 11.36
C GLU A 18 -22.23 4.70 11.94
N ASN A 19 -21.20 3.86 11.99
CA ASN A 19 -19.89 4.24 12.51
C ASN A 19 -19.14 5.13 11.49
N SER A 20 -19.11 6.42 11.77
CA SER A 20 -18.48 7.43 10.91
C SER A 20 -16.98 7.16 10.64
N GLU A 21 -16.24 6.62 11.61
CA GLU A 21 -14.81 6.28 11.43
C GLU A 21 -14.63 5.10 10.46
N PHE A 22 -15.51 4.10 10.53
CA PHE A 22 -15.51 3.00 9.57
C PHE A 22 -15.82 3.50 8.15
N ILE A 23 -16.88 4.30 8.00
CA ILE A 23 -17.27 4.85 6.69
C ILE A 23 -16.17 5.72 6.10
N GLN A 24 -15.50 6.53 6.93
CA GLN A 24 -14.37 7.36 6.50
C GLN A 24 -13.21 6.50 5.97
N ARG A 25 -12.79 5.46 6.71
CA ARG A 25 -11.70 4.56 6.26
C ARG A 25 -12.03 3.83 4.96
N VAL A 26 -13.27 3.36 4.78
CA VAL A 26 -13.71 2.74 3.53
C VAL A 26 -13.71 3.74 2.38
N SER A 27 -14.18 4.97 2.61
CA SER A 27 -14.12 6.06 1.62
C SER A 27 -12.68 6.34 1.18
N ASP A 28 -11.76 6.45 2.14
CA ASP A 28 -10.36 6.76 1.84
C ASP A 28 -9.68 5.62 1.09
N PHE A 29 -9.96 4.36 1.47
CA PHE A 29 -9.50 3.19 0.75
C PHE A 29 -9.96 3.20 -0.72
N VAL A 30 -11.26 3.42 -0.98
CA VAL A 30 -11.80 3.43 -2.36
C VAL A 30 -11.27 4.61 -3.17
N LYS A 31 -11.09 5.79 -2.55
CA LYS A 31 -10.54 6.98 -3.23
C LYS A 31 -9.06 6.80 -3.57
N ASN A 32 -8.31 6.10 -2.73
CA ASN A 32 -6.88 5.88 -2.90
C ASN A 32 -6.55 4.57 -3.62
N GLU A 33 -7.52 3.68 -3.86
CA GLU A 33 -7.33 2.42 -4.62
C GLU A 33 -6.72 2.65 -6.02
N LYS A 34 -6.92 3.85 -6.59
CA LYS A 34 -6.36 4.24 -7.90
C LYS A 34 -5.07 5.05 -7.84
N LYS A 35 -4.66 5.50 -6.67
CA LYS A 35 -3.39 6.22 -6.53
C LYS A 35 -2.29 5.18 -6.36
N ASP A 36 -1.26 5.28 -7.19
CA ASP A 36 -0.05 4.51 -6.95
C ASP A 36 0.52 4.96 -5.61
N PHE A 37 1.01 4.05 -4.78
CA PHE A 37 1.63 4.41 -3.50
C PHE A 37 2.79 5.39 -3.72
N TRP A 38 3.40 5.35 -4.92
CA TRP A 38 4.40 6.32 -5.36
C TRP A 38 3.94 7.77 -5.19
N ASP A 39 2.68 8.07 -5.49
CA ASP A 39 2.09 9.42 -5.40
C ASP A 39 1.78 9.85 -3.96
N GLU A 40 1.85 8.93 -3.00
CA GLU A 40 1.64 9.19 -1.57
C GLU A 40 2.96 9.47 -0.82
N LEU A 41 4.11 9.15 -1.42
CA LEU A 41 5.42 9.38 -0.84
C LEU A 41 5.83 10.85 -0.89
N SER A 42 6.46 11.34 0.17
CA SER A 42 7.14 12.63 0.15
C SER A 42 8.30 12.62 -0.85
N SER A 43 8.70 13.80 -1.31
CA SER A 43 9.86 13.92 -2.22
C SER A 43 11.15 13.34 -1.62
N SER A 44 11.28 13.37 -0.28
CA SER A 44 12.43 12.76 0.39
C SER A 44 12.41 11.24 0.28
N GLU A 45 11.25 10.61 0.51
CA GLU A 45 11.08 9.16 0.41
C GLU A 45 11.26 8.67 -1.03
N GLN A 46 10.72 9.40 -2.01
CA GLN A 46 10.93 9.10 -3.44
C GLN A 46 12.44 9.15 -3.78
N ASN A 47 13.14 10.22 -3.37
CA ASN A 47 14.58 10.35 -3.62
C ASN A 47 15.41 9.23 -2.94
N GLU A 48 15.04 8.80 -1.74
CA GLU A 48 15.70 7.69 -1.06
C GLU A 48 15.51 6.36 -1.80
N ILE A 49 14.30 6.09 -2.29
CA ILE A 49 14.01 4.90 -3.09
C ILE A 49 14.78 4.92 -4.40
N GLU A 50 14.78 6.04 -5.13
CA GLU A 50 15.55 6.19 -6.38
C GLU A 50 17.04 5.94 -6.16
N LYS A 51 17.61 6.52 -5.10
CA LYS A 51 19.00 6.29 -4.71
C LYS A 51 19.26 4.82 -4.38
N GLY A 52 18.35 4.18 -3.64
CA GLY A 52 18.45 2.75 -3.35
C GLY A 52 18.46 1.90 -4.61
N ILE A 53 17.59 2.20 -5.59
CA ILE A 53 17.56 1.54 -6.89
C ILE A 53 18.88 1.75 -7.65
N GLU A 54 19.42 2.97 -7.65
CA GLU A 54 20.71 3.27 -8.28
C GLU A 54 21.85 2.46 -7.63
N ASP A 55 21.91 2.41 -6.30
CA ASP A 55 22.90 1.63 -5.56
C ASP A 55 22.78 0.12 -5.88
N LEU A 56 21.56 -0.41 -5.97
CA LEU A 56 21.32 -1.80 -6.38
C LEU A 56 21.81 -2.07 -7.82
N ASN A 57 21.58 -1.14 -8.75
CA ASN A 57 22.02 -1.23 -10.14
C ASN A 57 23.56 -1.14 -10.27
N GLN A 58 24.19 -0.35 -9.40
CA GLN A 58 25.65 -0.28 -9.27
C GLN A 58 26.26 -1.49 -8.55
N GLY A 59 25.43 -2.47 -8.15
CA GLY A 59 25.87 -3.69 -7.49
C GLY A 59 26.20 -3.52 -6.00
N LYS A 60 25.87 -2.37 -5.39
CA LYS A 60 26.00 -2.11 -3.95
C LYS A 60 24.86 -2.80 -3.19
N ARG A 61 24.80 -4.11 -3.32
CA ARG A 61 23.73 -4.95 -2.76
C ARG A 61 24.31 -6.18 -2.09
N ILE A 62 23.64 -6.63 -1.05
CA ILE A 62 23.89 -7.92 -0.42
C ILE A 62 22.61 -8.75 -0.48
N SER A 63 22.72 -10.07 -0.44
CA SER A 63 21.53 -10.92 -0.36
C SER A 63 20.80 -10.68 0.97
N TYR A 64 19.48 -10.82 0.95
CA TYR A 64 18.65 -10.68 2.15
C TYR A 64 19.06 -11.67 3.25
N ASP A 65 19.35 -12.93 2.88
CA ASP A 65 19.84 -13.94 3.83
C ASP A 65 21.19 -13.54 4.46
N SER A 66 22.10 -12.96 3.68
CA SER A 66 23.38 -12.46 4.20
C SER A 66 23.20 -11.28 5.16
N PHE A 67 22.21 -10.43 4.92
CA PHE A 67 21.88 -9.33 5.82
C PHE A 67 21.30 -9.84 7.15
N LEU A 68 20.32 -10.75 7.10
CA LEU A 68 19.70 -11.31 8.31
C LEU A 68 20.72 -11.98 9.24
N LYS A 69 21.69 -12.71 8.67
CA LYS A 69 22.79 -13.32 9.43
C LYS A 69 23.69 -12.31 10.16
N LYS A 70 23.71 -11.03 9.76
CA LYS A 70 24.51 -9.99 10.41
C LYS A 70 23.78 -9.31 11.58
N ILE A 71 22.45 -9.38 11.59
CA ILE A 71 21.61 -8.71 12.60
C ILE A 71 20.93 -9.67 13.57
N SER A 72 21.02 -10.98 13.31
CA SER A 72 20.67 -12.05 14.25
C SER A 72 21.83 -12.39 15.17
#